data_AF-A0A4Y9VSC6-F1
#
_entry.id   AF-A0A4Y9VSC6-F1
#
_cell.length_a   1.000
_cell.length_b   1.000
_cell.length_c   1.000
_cell.angle_alpha   90.00
_cell.angle_beta   90.00
_cell.angle_gamma   90.00
#
_symmetry.space_group_name_H-M   'P 1'
#
loop_
_entity.id
_entity.type
_entity.pdbx_description
1 polymer ?
#
loop_
_entity_poly.entity_id
_entity_poly.type
_entity_poly.pdbx_seq_one_letter_code
_entity_poly.pdbx_strand_id
1 'polypeptide(L)'
;MQISPVKALSTKLLWRFCIFNIALLLGLIFWLWQASQPVNLIQPQLPNDGKLQCVSYSPYYHPGQTPLNPNSFIQPAQIDHDLAALSKRFNCVRIYSVSQGLSYVPEAASKLGIQVYLGAWIGWVAANNDKELDLAISVANKYPKTVKALIVGNEVLLRGEQSEAAMQAYLEKAQRSTLVPVTYADVWEFWRKHPKLEANVDFVTVHILPYWEDDPQAITEATQHVVNVMSLLAETFKKPILIGETGWPSVGRQRQASEPSLINQASYLRGFLQLAHDHAWQYNLIEAIDQPWKRDLEGTVGGYWGIFDTELTPKFAFTGDIQPRHDIKAIGLSGALGFALFLGLAFLFKARQVYMKLGLCAAGIVFGISVWLQTQYLISACRNITEWLTLSGLAFVGWLLVVGLIWRICQPSKHHALVLKTGVFILSVAAISATVLLIVDGRYRDFPISLYVLPILLLSFSSVFLEVDVKPKRWLGYVLSSVLMAAALYCVYLEIENISTYYWLGLCGLLIAALWPKSQASIRSSL
;
A
#
# COMPACT_ATOMS: atom_id res chain seq x y z
N MET A 1 17.61 -50.36 -16.61
CA MET A 1 18.10 -48.99 -16.87
C MET A 1 18.79 -48.50 -15.60
N GLN A 2 20.11 -48.69 -15.48
CA GLN A 2 20.90 -48.22 -14.33
C GLN A 2 20.86 -46.69 -14.29
N ILE A 3 20.30 -46.14 -13.22
CA ILE A 3 20.07 -44.70 -13.08
C ILE A 3 21.34 -44.09 -12.49
N SER A 4 21.97 -43.17 -13.22
CA SER A 4 23.19 -42.47 -12.79
C SER A 4 23.01 -41.85 -11.39
N PRO A 5 23.98 -42.03 -10.47
CA PRO A 5 23.91 -41.41 -9.14
C PRO A 5 23.91 -39.89 -9.28
N VAL A 6 23.14 -39.22 -8.43
CA VAL A 6 23.21 -37.76 -8.37
C VAL A 6 24.57 -37.37 -7.81
N LYS A 7 25.38 -36.68 -8.62
CA LYS A 7 26.72 -36.25 -8.24
C LYS A 7 26.65 -35.10 -7.23
N ALA A 8 27.45 -35.19 -6.17
CA ALA A 8 27.69 -34.07 -5.26
C ALA A 8 28.39 -32.91 -6.00
N LEU A 9 28.14 -31.68 -5.55
CA LEU A 9 28.79 -30.49 -6.10
C LEU A 9 30.30 -30.53 -5.86
N SER A 10 31.07 -30.03 -6.83
CA SER A 10 32.50 -29.85 -6.65
C SER A 10 32.80 -28.73 -5.64
N THR A 11 33.97 -28.77 -5.00
CA THR A 11 34.44 -27.74 -4.08
C THR A 11 34.37 -26.33 -4.69
N LYS A 12 34.70 -26.20 -5.98
CA LYS A 12 34.62 -24.93 -6.72
C LYS A 12 33.20 -24.39 -6.79
N LEU A 13 32.20 -25.26 -7.01
CA LEU A 13 30.79 -24.86 -7.07
C LEU A 13 30.24 -24.53 -5.67
N LEU A 14 30.67 -25.26 -4.64
CA LEU A 14 30.34 -24.95 -3.25
C LEU A 14 30.87 -23.58 -2.81
N TRP A 15 32.08 -23.20 -3.24
CA TRP A 15 32.62 -21.85 -3.03
C TRP A 15 31.75 -20.77 -3.68
N ARG A 16 31.28 -20.99 -4.92
CA ARG A 16 30.38 -20.04 -5.61
C ARG A 16 29.09 -19.83 -4.82
N PHE A 17 28.49 -20.92 -4.32
CA PHE A 17 27.31 -20.84 -3.46
C PHE A 17 27.56 -20.00 -2.20
N CYS A 18 28.69 -20.22 -1.51
CA CYS A 18 29.01 -19.46 -0.29
C CYS A 18 29.24 -17.98 -0.59
N ILE A 19 30.01 -17.66 -1.62
CA ILE A 19 30.29 -16.27 -2.03
C ILE A 19 28.99 -15.55 -2.41
N PHE A 20 28.10 -16.22 -3.14
CA PHE A 20 26.81 -15.65 -3.52
C PHE A 20 25.96 -15.28 -2.30
N ASN A 21 25.81 -16.18 -1.32
CA ASN A 21 25.00 -15.91 -0.14
C ASN A 21 25.61 -14.81 0.75
N ILE A 22 26.94 -14.74 0.84
CA ILE A 22 27.63 -13.65 1.55
C ILE A 22 27.41 -12.32 0.82
N ALA A 23 27.56 -12.28 -0.50
CA ALA A 23 27.31 -11.08 -1.30
C ALA A 23 25.84 -10.62 -1.20
N LEU A 24 24.89 -11.57 -1.21
CA LEU A 24 23.46 -11.30 -1.03
C LEU A 24 23.19 -10.70 0.36
N LEU A 25 23.80 -11.26 1.41
CA LEU A 25 23.69 -10.71 2.76
C LEU A 25 24.26 -9.29 2.86
N LEU A 26 25.45 -9.05 2.30
CA LEU A 26 26.07 -7.72 2.30
C LEU A 26 25.22 -6.70 1.54
N GLY A 27 24.68 -7.07 0.38
CA GLY A 27 23.76 -6.22 -0.38
C GLY A 27 22.48 -5.92 0.40
N LEU A 28 21.91 -6.92 1.08
CA LEU A 28 20.72 -6.75 1.91
C LEU A 28 20.98 -5.85 3.13
N ILE A 29 22.13 -6.01 3.80
CA ILE A 29 22.56 -5.13 4.90
C ILE A 29 22.73 -3.70 4.40
N PHE A 30 23.37 -3.51 3.26
CA PHE A 30 23.57 -2.18 2.67
C PHE A 30 22.22 -1.53 2.31
N TRP A 31 21.33 -2.26 1.65
CA TRP A 31 19.98 -1.77 1.34
C TRP A 31 19.18 -1.44 2.61
N LEU A 32 19.22 -2.31 3.63
CA LEU A 32 18.55 -2.04 4.91
C LEU A 32 19.13 -0.80 5.60
N TRP A 33 20.45 -0.64 5.58
CA TRP A 33 21.10 0.54 6.13
C TRP A 33 20.63 1.81 5.43
N GLN A 34 20.59 1.83 4.08
CA GLN A 34 20.07 2.95 3.30
C GLN A 34 18.59 3.22 3.62
N ALA A 35 17.76 2.18 3.63
CA ALA A 35 16.33 2.28 3.93
C ALA A 35 16.00 2.65 5.39
N SER A 36 17.01 2.68 6.26
CA SER A 36 16.87 3.06 7.68
C SER A 36 17.49 4.41 7.99
N GLN A 37 18.07 5.11 7.02
CA GLN A 37 18.65 6.42 7.28
C GLN A 37 17.54 7.45 7.53
N PRO A 38 17.64 8.27 8.58
CA PRO A 38 16.73 9.38 8.77
C PRO A 38 16.76 10.33 7.57
N VAL A 39 15.58 10.78 7.15
CA VAL A 39 15.41 11.72 6.04
C VAL A 39 15.05 13.09 6.61
N ASN A 40 15.82 14.10 6.22
CA ASN A 40 15.50 15.48 6.50
C ASN A 40 14.48 15.98 5.48
N LEU A 41 13.33 16.43 5.96
CA LEU A 41 12.26 17.01 5.15
C LEU A 41 12.02 18.45 5.58
N ILE A 42 11.31 19.19 4.74
CA ILE A 42 10.86 20.54 5.10
C ILE A 42 10.11 20.50 6.44
N GLN A 43 10.18 21.58 7.20
CA GLN A 43 9.41 21.74 8.44
C GLN A 43 8.41 22.86 8.19
N PRO A 44 7.12 22.55 8.05
CA PRO A 44 6.13 23.55 7.72
C PRO A 44 5.93 24.52 8.88
N GLN A 45 5.63 25.77 8.56
CA GLN A 45 5.12 26.71 9.55
C GLN A 45 3.74 26.24 10.03
N LEU A 46 3.67 25.86 11.31
CA LEU A 46 2.41 25.50 11.95
C LEU A 46 1.66 26.74 12.46
N PRO A 47 0.33 26.66 12.59
CA PRO A 47 -0.45 27.71 13.26
C PRO A 47 0.04 27.98 14.69
N ASN A 48 -0.21 29.19 15.20
CA ASN A 48 0.30 29.66 16.49
C ASN A 48 -0.15 28.81 17.70
N ASP A 49 -1.31 28.17 17.61
CA ASP A 49 -1.83 27.27 18.63
C ASP A 49 -1.23 25.85 18.54
N GLY A 50 -0.35 25.61 17.55
CA GLY A 50 0.29 24.33 17.27
C GLY A 50 -0.65 23.27 16.69
N LYS A 51 -1.89 23.61 16.34
CA LYS A 51 -2.90 22.68 15.84
C LYS A 51 -3.15 22.89 14.35
N LEU A 52 -3.31 21.79 13.62
CA LEU A 52 -3.70 21.80 12.22
C LEU A 52 -5.20 22.14 12.08
N GLN A 53 -5.64 22.57 10.90
CA GLN A 53 -7.01 23.04 10.69
C GLN A 53 -8.05 21.93 10.88
N CYS A 54 -8.28 21.09 9.86
CA CYS A 54 -9.25 19.99 9.92
C CYS A 54 -8.61 18.67 9.45
N VAL A 55 -9.18 17.56 9.90
CA VAL A 55 -8.83 16.21 9.43
C VAL A 55 -10.09 15.36 9.23
N SER A 56 -10.12 14.56 8.16
CA SER A 56 -11.17 13.58 7.92
C SER A 56 -11.18 12.51 9.02
N TYR A 57 -12.34 12.33 9.64
CA TYR A 57 -12.59 11.40 10.71
C TYR A 57 -13.69 10.40 10.31
N SER A 58 -13.30 9.14 10.22
CA SER A 58 -14.17 8.03 9.86
C SER A 58 -13.78 6.84 10.76
N PRO A 59 -14.45 6.66 11.91
CA PRO A 59 -14.01 5.76 12.98
C PRO A 59 -14.31 4.27 12.75
N TYR A 60 -14.15 3.79 11.52
CA TYR A 60 -14.28 2.37 11.21
C TYR A 60 -12.87 1.78 11.11
N TYR A 61 -12.27 1.41 12.24
CA TYR A 61 -10.89 0.90 12.22
C TYR A 61 -10.67 -0.34 13.10
N HIS A 62 -11.63 -0.70 13.95
CA HIS A 62 -11.58 -1.99 14.64
C HIS A 62 -12.05 -3.14 13.73
N PRO A 63 -11.60 -4.39 13.99
CA PRO A 63 -12.04 -5.57 13.24
C PRO A 63 -13.57 -5.66 13.12
N GLY A 64 -14.06 -5.81 11.89
CA GLY A 64 -15.49 -5.91 11.58
C GLY A 64 -16.25 -4.58 11.49
N GLN A 65 -15.61 -3.44 11.78
CA GLN A 65 -16.20 -2.13 11.53
C GLN A 65 -16.01 -1.73 10.06
N THR A 66 -17.11 -1.35 9.40
CA THR A 66 -17.10 -0.85 8.03
C THR A 66 -18.38 -0.07 7.76
N PRO A 67 -18.34 1.06 7.04
CA PRO A 67 -19.55 1.76 6.62
C PRO A 67 -20.34 0.98 5.56
N LEU A 68 -19.72 -0.01 4.91
CA LEU A 68 -20.36 -0.85 3.88
C LEU A 68 -21.43 -1.79 4.46
N ASN A 69 -21.36 -2.08 5.76
CA ASN A 69 -22.41 -2.81 6.45
C ASN A 69 -23.41 -1.81 7.04
N PRO A 70 -24.66 -1.75 6.57
CA PRO A 70 -25.65 -0.77 7.05
C PRO A 70 -25.96 -0.92 8.55
N ASN A 71 -25.71 -2.10 9.14
CA ASN A 71 -25.93 -2.36 10.56
C ASN A 71 -24.73 -2.00 11.45
N SER A 72 -23.61 -1.55 10.87
CA SER A 72 -22.50 -1.05 11.65
C SER A 72 -22.92 0.19 12.44
N PHE A 73 -22.44 0.28 13.67
CA PHE A 73 -22.73 1.39 14.56
C PHE A 73 -21.52 1.67 15.44
N ILE A 74 -21.01 2.89 15.38
CA ILE A 74 -19.87 3.33 16.19
C ILE A 74 -20.39 3.83 17.53
N GLN A 75 -19.85 3.27 18.60
CA GLN A 75 -20.27 3.62 19.95
C GLN A 75 -19.78 5.01 20.34
N PRO A 76 -20.61 5.82 21.05
CA PRO A 76 -20.20 7.14 21.54
C PRO A 76 -18.86 7.16 22.29
N ALA A 77 -18.58 6.13 23.07
CA ALA A 77 -17.32 6.00 23.82
C ALA A 77 -16.07 5.94 22.92
N GLN A 78 -16.17 5.31 21.75
CA GLN A 78 -15.08 5.30 20.76
C GLN A 78 -14.90 6.70 20.17
N ILE A 79 -16.00 7.38 19.82
CA ILE A 79 -15.97 8.76 19.33
C ILE A 79 -15.34 9.72 20.36
N ASP A 80 -15.75 9.62 21.63
CA ASP A 80 -15.19 10.43 22.70
C ASP A 80 -13.68 10.18 22.89
N HIS A 81 -13.24 8.92 22.82
CA HIS A 81 -11.81 8.56 22.88
C HIS A 81 -11.04 9.17 21.72
N ASP A 82 -11.50 8.96 20.49
CA ASP A 82 -10.83 9.41 19.27
C ASP A 82 -10.73 10.94 19.25
N LEU A 83 -11.84 11.66 19.48
CA LEU A 83 -11.83 13.11 19.45
C LEU A 83 -10.99 13.70 20.59
N ALA A 84 -10.91 13.06 21.76
CA ALA A 84 -10.00 13.48 22.82
C ALA A 84 -8.52 13.38 22.40
N ALA A 85 -8.16 12.39 21.58
CA ALA A 85 -6.83 12.31 20.97
C ALA A 85 -6.63 13.37 19.87
N LEU A 86 -7.58 13.47 18.93
CA LEU A 86 -7.49 14.37 17.77
C LEU A 86 -7.50 15.85 18.16
N SER A 87 -8.29 16.24 19.16
CA SER A 87 -8.37 17.64 19.65
C SER A 87 -7.05 18.22 20.17
N LYS A 88 -6.06 17.37 20.47
CA LYS A 88 -4.69 17.77 20.84
C LYS A 88 -3.83 18.20 19.65
N ARG A 89 -4.30 17.95 18.42
CA ARG A 89 -3.55 18.14 17.17
C ARG A 89 -4.33 18.89 16.10
N PHE A 90 -5.66 18.87 16.16
CA PHE A 90 -6.55 19.50 15.19
C PHE A 90 -7.57 20.39 15.87
N ASN A 91 -7.95 21.47 15.19
CA ASN A 91 -9.04 22.35 15.60
C ASN A 91 -10.40 21.88 15.11
N CYS A 92 -10.44 20.93 14.19
CA CYS A 92 -11.64 20.48 13.53
C CYS A 92 -11.52 19.06 13.00
N VAL A 93 -12.66 18.37 12.90
CA VAL A 93 -12.79 17.10 12.18
C VAL A 93 -13.84 17.21 11.08
N ARG A 94 -13.70 16.43 10.02
CA ARG A 94 -14.73 16.27 8.99
C ARG A 94 -15.29 14.85 9.04
N ILE A 95 -16.61 14.70 9.07
CA ILE A 95 -17.27 13.40 8.93
C ILE A 95 -18.04 13.33 7.61
N TYR A 96 -18.23 12.12 7.09
CA TYR A 96 -18.84 11.89 5.77
C TYR A 96 -20.35 11.61 5.80
N SER A 97 -20.85 11.20 6.96
CA SER A 97 -22.23 10.78 7.19
C SER A 97 -22.62 11.10 8.63
N VAL A 98 -23.92 11.21 8.90
CA VAL A 98 -24.51 11.28 10.25
C VAL A 98 -25.16 9.97 10.69
N SER A 99 -25.24 8.99 9.81
CA SER A 99 -25.72 7.65 10.12
C SER A 99 -24.72 6.86 10.99
N GLN A 100 -25.13 5.66 11.44
CA GLN A 100 -24.24 4.69 12.11
C GLN A 100 -23.57 5.21 13.40
N GLY A 101 -24.23 6.14 14.10
CA GLY A 101 -23.75 6.74 15.35
C GLY A 101 -22.96 8.04 15.15
N LEU A 102 -22.62 8.41 13.92
CA LEU A 102 -21.80 9.59 13.63
C LEU A 102 -22.54 10.92 13.91
N SER A 103 -23.86 10.93 14.02
CA SER A 103 -24.64 12.10 14.49
C SER A 103 -24.25 12.58 15.90
N TYR A 104 -23.56 11.75 16.69
CA TYR A 104 -23.04 12.12 18.01
C TYR A 104 -21.77 12.99 17.96
N VAL A 105 -21.03 12.99 16.83
CA VAL A 105 -19.73 13.67 16.71
C VAL A 105 -19.77 15.16 17.08
N PRO A 106 -20.76 15.97 16.66
CA PRO A 106 -20.85 17.37 17.09
C PRO A 106 -21.03 17.54 18.60
N GLU A 107 -21.74 16.62 19.26
CA GLU A 107 -21.86 16.66 20.72
C GLU A 107 -20.51 16.43 21.39
N ALA A 108 -19.79 15.38 20.98
CA ALA A 108 -18.47 15.05 21.50
C ALA A 108 -17.44 16.17 21.23
N ALA A 109 -17.44 16.71 20.00
CA ALA A 109 -16.60 17.84 19.60
C ALA A 109 -16.86 19.09 20.46
N SER A 110 -18.13 19.37 20.80
CA SER A 110 -18.49 20.54 21.61
C SER A 110 -17.87 20.49 23.02
N LYS A 111 -17.72 19.28 23.60
CA LYS A 111 -17.09 19.06 24.91
C LYS A 111 -15.59 19.36 24.89
N LEU A 112 -14.97 19.29 23.72
CA LEU A 112 -13.52 19.42 23.51
C LEU A 112 -13.12 20.77 22.90
N GLY A 113 -14.10 21.60 22.52
CA GLY A 113 -13.86 22.90 21.90
C GLY A 113 -13.30 22.83 20.48
N ILE A 114 -13.48 21.72 19.77
CA ILE A 114 -13.15 21.59 18.34
C ILE A 114 -14.41 21.68 17.47
N GLN A 115 -14.25 22.04 16.21
CA GLN A 115 -15.36 22.18 15.26
C GLN A 115 -15.56 20.94 14.39
N VAL A 116 -16.68 20.88 13.67
CA VAL A 116 -17.03 19.76 12.78
C VAL A 116 -17.48 20.26 11.41
N TYR A 117 -16.87 19.77 10.33
CA TYR A 117 -17.52 19.73 9.02
C TYR A 117 -18.43 18.50 8.97
N LEU A 118 -19.74 18.74 8.97
CA LEU A 118 -20.76 17.70 9.08
C LEU A 118 -21.17 17.22 7.69
N GLY A 119 -20.82 15.99 7.31
CA GLY A 119 -21.23 15.41 6.03
C GLY A 119 -22.60 14.74 6.09
N ALA A 120 -23.41 14.98 5.07
CA ALA A 120 -24.59 14.18 4.74
C ALA A 120 -24.26 13.31 3.52
N TRP A 121 -24.27 11.99 3.66
CA TRP A 121 -23.98 11.08 2.56
C TRP A 121 -25.15 11.02 1.56
N ILE A 122 -24.90 11.43 0.31
CA ILE A 122 -25.87 11.35 -0.78
C ILE A 122 -25.42 10.24 -1.74
N GLY A 123 -26.29 9.26 -1.99
CA GLY A 123 -26.06 8.15 -2.91
C GLY A 123 -27.23 7.92 -3.86
N TRP A 124 -27.39 6.69 -4.37
CA TRP A 124 -28.40 6.36 -5.39
C TRP A 124 -29.86 6.47 -4.94
N VAL A 125 -30.15 6.17 -3.67
CA VAL A 125 -31.52 5.96 -3.19
C VAL A 125 -32.06 7.24 -2.54
N ALA A 126 -32.98 7.92 -3.24
CA ALA A 126 -33.55 9.20 -2.78
C ALA A 126 -34.11 9.15 -1.35
N ALA A 127 -34.85 8.09 -0.99
CA ALA A 127 -35.41 7.96 0.36
C ALA A 127 -34.34 7.84 1.47
N ASN A 128 -33.14 7.34 1.15
CA ASN A 128 -32.03 7.30 2.10
C ASN A 128 -31.35 8.66 2.17
N ASN A 129 -31.18 9.33 1.02
CA ASN A 129 -30.62 10.69 0.95
C ASN A 129 -31.47 11.68 1.75
N ASP A 130 -32.80 11.61 1.64
CA ASP A 130 -33.70 12.47 2.39
C ASP A 130 -33.57 12.26 3.90
N LYS A 131 -33.55 11.00 4.36
CA LYS A 131 -33.35 10.68 5.79
C LYS A 131 -32.01 11.19 6.31
N GLU A 132 -30.94 10.95 5.55
CA GLU A 132 -29.59 11.38 5.91
C GLU A 132 -29.51 12.92 5.98
N LEU A 133 -30.03 13.61 4.97
CA LEU A 133 -29.99 15.07 4.89
C LEU A 133 -30.85 15.73 5.98
N ASP A 134 -32.05 15.21 6.23
CA ASP A 134 -32.94 15.73 7.29
C ASP A 134 -32.30 15.57 8.67
N LEU A 135 -31.66 14.43 8.94
CA LEU A 135 -30.91 14.21 10.18
C LEU A 135 -29.71 15.17 10.27
N ALA A 136 -28.95 15.34 9.19
CA ALA A 136 -27.78 16.22 9.18
C ALA A 136 -28.16 17.69 9.43
N ILE A 137 -29.24 18.17 8.80
CA ILE A 137 -29.79 19.51 9.05
C ILE A 137 -30.21 19.66 10.52
N SER A 138 -30.93 18.67 11.07
CA SER A 138 -31.34 18.68 12.48
C SER A 138 -30.15 18.75 13.43
N VAL A 139 -29.10 17.96 13.18
CA VAL A 139 -27.88 17.94 13.99
C VAL A 139 -27.11 19.26 13.86
N ALA A 140 -26.96 19.79 12.65
CA ALA A 140 -26.32 21.08 12.41
C ALA A 140 -27.01 22.22 13.17
N ASN A 141 -28.34 22.26 13.12
CA ASN A 141 -29.15 23.26 13.83
C ASN A 141 -29.12 23.11 15.34
N LYS A 142 -28.90 21.89 15.86
CA LYS A 142 -28.74 21.63 17.30
C LYS A 142 -27.39 22.12 17.82
N TYR A 143 -26.32 22.06 17.01
CA TYR A 143 -24.97 22.46 17.39
C TYR A 143 -24.36 23.53 16.47
N PRO A 144 -25.02 24.70 16.26
CA PRO A 144 -24.62 25.67 15.24
C PRO A 144 -23.30 26.40 15.57
N LYS A 145 -22.82 26.32 16.82
CA LYS A 145 -21.51 26.84 17.23
C LYS A 145 -20.37 25.85 17.01
N THR A 146 -20.70 24.55 16.93
CA THR A 146 -19.72 23.47 16.79
C THR A 146 -19.62 23.01 15.34
N VAL A 147 -20.74 22.95 14.62
CA VAL A 147 -20.76 22.62 13.20
C VAL A 147 -20.31 23.83 12.39
N LYS A 148 -19.16 23.71 11.72
CA LYS A 148 -18.54 24.76 10.90
C LYS A 148 -19.27 24.94 9.56
N ALA A 149 -19.69 23.84 8.95
CA ALA A 149 -20.55 23.80 7.76
C ALA A 149 -21.18 22.41 7.59
N LEU A 150 -22.27 22.35 6.84
CA LEU A 150 -22.92 21.13 6.35
C LEU A 150 -22.43 20.83 4.92
N ILE A 151 -21.78 19.68 4.74
CA ILE A 151 -21.34 19.19 3.42
C ILE A 151 -22.39 18.22 2.89
N VAL A 152 -23.13 18.61 1.86
CA VAL A 152 -24.23 17.81 1.28
C VAL A 152 -23.67 16.99 0.13
N GLY A 153 -23.29 15.74 0.41
CA GLY A 153 -22.69 14.84 -0.56
C GLY A 153 -21.17 14.90 -0.60
N ASN A 154 -20.58 13.76 -0.94
CA ASN A 154 -19.15 13.57 -1.16
C ASN A 154 -19.00 12.88 -2.51
N GLU A 155 -18.32 13.47 -3.49
CA GLU A 155 -18.01 12.85 -4.80
C GLU A 155 -19.22 12.22 -5.51
N VAL A 156 -20.40 12.81 -5.35
CA VAL A 156 -21.66 12.24 -5.84
C VAL A 156 -21.69 12.24 -7.38
N LEU A 157 -21.19 13.32 -8.00
CA LEU A 157 -21.11 13.43 -9.45
C LEU A 157 -19.98 12.55 -10.01
N LEU A 158 -18.83 12.48 -9.33
CA LEU A 158 -17.75 11.55 -9.68
C LEU A 158 -18.25 10.09 -9.68
N ARG A 159 -18.97 9.69 -8.63
CA ARG A 159 -19.56 8.34 -8.54
C ARG A 159 -20.77 8.13 -9.45
N GLY A 160 -21.27 9.20 -10.08
CA GLY A 160 -22.41 9.17 -10.99
C GLY A 160 -23.76 8.86 -10.32
N GLU A 161 -23.87 9.01 -9.00
CA GLU A 161 -25.02 8.52 -8.22
C GLU A 161 -26.23 9.47 -8.27
N GLN A 162 -25.99 10.73 -8.64
CA GLN A 162 -27.01 11.76 -8.85
C GLN A 162 -26.66 12.63 -10.05
N SER A 163 -27.69 13.26 -10.62
CA SER A 163 -27.51 14.31 -11.63
C SER A 163 -27.19 15.65 -10.98
N GLU A 164 -26.62 16.60 -11.75
CA GLU A 164 -26.41 17.99 -11.30
C GLU A 164 -27.72 18.61 -10.77
N ALA A 165 -28.84 18.40 -11.47
CA ALA A 165 -30.15 18.94 -11.06
C ALA A 165 -30.66 18.35 -9.74
N ALA A 166 -30.44 17.04 -9.51
CA ALA A 166 -30.77 16.43 -8.23
C ALA A 166 -29.90 16.98 -7.09
N MET A 167 -28.60 17.18 -7.35
CA MET A 167 -27.71 17.82 -6.38
C MET A 167 -28.12 19.26 -6.06
N GLN A 168 -28.52 20.06 -7.06
CA GLN A 168 -29.08 21.40 -6.83
C GLN A 168 -30.27 21.35 -5.87
N ALA A 169 -31.19 20.39 -6.06
CA ALA A 169 -32.37 20.26 -5.19
C ALA A 169 -32.01 19.93 -3.73
N TYR A 170 -31.05 19.02 -3.48
CA TYR A 170 -30.59 18.71 -2.12
C TYR A 170 -29.89 19.91 -1.48
N LEU A 171 -29.06 20.64 -2.23
CA LEU A 171 -28.36 21.83 -1.76
C LEU A 171 -29.33 22.96 -1.39
N GLU A 172 -30.33 23.22 -2.25
CA GLU A 172 -31.36 24.22 -1.97
C GLU A 172 -32.19 23.86 -0.74
N LYS A 173 -32.54 22.58 -0.57
CA LYS A 173 -33.23 22.10 0.63
C LYS A 173 -32.39 22.39 1.88
N ALA A 174 -31.11 22.07 1.85
CA ALA A 174 -30.20 22.34 2.96
C ALA A 174 -30.10 23.84 3.27
N GLN A 175 -29.83 24.68 2.27
CA GLN A 175 -29.68 26.13 2.45
C GLN A 175 -30.92 26.79 3.06
N ARG A 176 -32.12 26.31 2.75
CA ARG A 176 -33.37 26.87 3.31
C ARG A 176 -33.66 26.41 4.74
N SER A 177 -33.02 25.35 5.21
CA SER A 177 -33.39 24.66 6.46
C SER A 177 -32.29 24.59 7.51
N THR A 178 -31.04 24.85 7.15
CA THR A 178 -29.92 24.86 8.10
C THR A 178 -29.51 26.28 8.54
N LEU A 179 -28.92 26.38 9.73
CA LEU A 179 -28.40 27.61 10.33
C LEU A 179 -26.90 27.82 10.08
N VAL A 180 -26.22 26.81 9.53
CA VAL A 180 -24.78 26.84 9.22
C VAL A 180 -24.56 26.91 7.71
N PRO A 181 -23.37 27.35 7.25
CA PRO A 181 -23.04 27.33 5.83
C PRO A 181 -23.17 25.93 5.21
N VAL A 182 -23.58 25.88 3.94
CA VAL A 182 -23.75 24.67 3.13
C VAL A 182 -22.71 24.62 2.03
N THR A 183 -22.14 23.44 1.79
CA THR A 183 -21.24 23.17 0.67
C THR A 183 -21.52 21.79 0.07
N TYR A 184 -20.88 21.51 -1.06
CA TYR A 184 -20.77 20.21 -1.69
C TYR A 184 -19.28 19.84 -1.82
N ALA A 185 -18.93 18.57 -1.67
CA ALA A 185 -17.55 18.11 -1.83
C ALA A 185 -17.39 17.17 -3.03
N ASP A 186 -16.46 17.45 -3.93
CA ASP A 186 -16.14 16.62 -5.10
C ASP A 186 -14.69 16.86 -5.55
N VAL A 187 -14.17 16.01 -6.45
CA VAL A 187 -12.87 16.22 -7.08
C VAL A 187 -12.87 17.46 -7.96
N TRP A 188 -11.71 18.12 -8.06
CA TRP A 188 -11.57 19.41 -8.72
C TRP A 188 -12.01 19.39 -10.20
N GLU A 189 -11.85 18.27 -10.90
CA GLU A 189 -12.27 18.09 -12.28
C GLU A 189 -13.80 18.09 -12.41
N PHE A 190 -14.51 17.46 -11.48
CA PHE A 190 -15.97 17.40 -11.51
C PHE A 190 -16.60 18.73 -11.13
N TRP A 191 -15.98 19.48 -10.22
CA TRP A 191 -16.34 20.87 -10.00
C TRP A 191 -16.23 21.71 -11.27
N ARG A 192 -15.13 21.56 -12.04
CA ARG A 192 -14.96 22.28 -13.32
C ARG A 192 -15.89 21.82 -14.44
N LYS A 193 -16.36 20.57 -14.41
CA LYS A 193 -17.41 20.07 -15.32
C LYS A 193 -18.79 20.63 -14.98
N HIS A 194 -19.03 20.95 -13.70
CA HIS A 194 -20.32 21.43 -13.18
C HIS A 194 -20.22 22.77 -12.43
N PRO A 195 -19.61 23.82 -13.03
CA PRO A 195 -19.26 25.04 -12.29
C PRO A 195 -20.49 25.84 -11.83
N LYS A 196 -21.64 25.62 -12.46
CA LYS A 196 -22.91 26.28 -12.12
C LYS A 196 -23.40 25.93 -10.70
N LEU A 197 -22.98 24.78 -10.15
CA LEU A 197 -23.31 24.38 -8.78
C LEU A 197 -22.76 25.34 -7.72
N GLU A 198 -21.77 26.18 -8.07
CA GLU A 198 -21.30 27.25 -7.18
C GLU A 198 -22.47 28.12 -6.67
N ALA A 199 -23.49 28.37 -7.48
CA ALA A 199 -24.64 29.17 -7.08
C ALA A 199 -25.40 28.59 -5.87
N ASN A 200 -25.35 27.28 -5.65
CA ASN A 200 -26.11 26.53 -4.65
C ASN A 200 -25.31 26.20 -3.37
N VAL A 201 -24.09 26.70 -3.24
CA VAL A 201 -23.22 26.49 -2.06
C VAL A 201 -22.73 27.82 -1.49
N ASP A 202 -22.40 27.89 -0.20
CA ASP A 202 -21.81 29.10 0.39
C ASP A 202 -20.31 29.23 0.08
N PHE A 203 -19.65 28.10 -0.14
CA PHE A 203 -18.26 27.98 -0.57
C PHE A 203 -18.08 26.66 -1.33
N VAL A 204 -17.02 26.56 -2.13
CA VAL A 204 -16.70 25.35 -2.91
C VAL A 204 -15.80 24.45 -2.07
N THR A 205 -16.05 23.13 -2.04
CA THR A 205 -15.16 22.16 -1.38
C THR A 205 -14.59 21.17 -2.39
N VAL A 206 -13.29 21.23 -2.61
CA VAL A 206 -12.60 20.44 -3.65
C VAL A 206 -11.71 19.37 -3.05
N HIS A 207 -11.66 18.20 -3.67
CA HIS A 207 -10.66 17.17 -3.37
C HIS A 207 -9.51 17.27 -4.36
N ILE A 208 -8.29 17.28 -3.83
CA ILE A 208 -7.05 17.27 -4.61
C ILE A 208 -6.17 16.17 -4.02
N LEU A 209 -6.21 15.00 -4.67
CA LEU A 209 -5.54 13.78 -4.23
C LEU A 209 -4.63 13.32 -5.36
N PRO A 210 -3.41 13.87 -5.46
CA PRO A 210 -2.55 13.64 -6.63
C PRO A 210 -2.23 12.16 -6.86
N TYR A 211 -2.28 11.32 -5.83
CA TYR A 211 -2.16 9.86 -5.97
C TYR A 211 -3.37 9.21 -6.66
N TRP A 212 -4.59 9.71 -6.45
CA TRP A 212 -5.85 9.12 -6.94
C TRP A 212 -6.32 9.65 -8.28
N GLU A 213 -5.81 10.80 -8.71
CA GLU A 213 -6.14 11.39 -10.01
C GLU A 213 -5.88 10.42 -11.18
N ASP A 214 -6.57 10.66 -12.30
CA ASP A 214 -6.44 9.84 -13.50
C ASP A 214 -5.01 9.91 -14.07
N ASP A 215 -4.36 11.06 -13.91
CA ASP A 215 -2.93 11.27 -14.12
C ASP A 215 -2.21 11.44 -12.75
N PRO A 216 -1.76 10.34 -12.14
CA PRO A 216 -1.25 10.37 -10.78
C PRO A 216 0.15 11.02 -10.72
N GLN A 217 0.34 11.97 -9.82
CA GLN A 217 1.53 12.83 -9.80
C GLN A 217 2.69 12.23 -9.02
N ALA A 218 3.93 12.43 -9.47
CA ALA A 218 5.12 12.06 -8.71
C ALA A 218 5.19 12.84 -7.38
N ILE A 219 5.77 12.26 -6.32
CA ILE A 219 5.90 12.94 -5.02
C ILE A 219 6.65 14.28 -5.12
N THR A 220 7.62 14.38 -6.04
CA THR A 220 8.42 15.59 -6.28
C THR A 220 7.61 16.72 -6.94
N GLU A 221 6.47 16.41 -7.56
CA GLU A 221 5.64 17.35 -8.32
C GLU A 221 4.28 17.61 -7.65
N ALA A 222 3.86 16.72 -6.75
CA ALA A 222 2.52 16.70 -6.18
C ALA A 222 2.12 18.00 -5.46
N THR A 223 3.05 18.68 -4.79
CA THR A 223 2.75 19.97 -4.12
C THR A 223 2.59 21.11 -5.11
N GLN A 224 3.41 21.15 -6.16
CA GLN A 224 3.27 22.12 -7.25
C GLN A 224 1.97 21.89 -8.03
N HIS A 225 1.58 20.62 -8.22
CA HIS A 225 0.29 20.28 -8.80
C HIS A 225 -0.89 20.89 -8.01
N VAL A 226 -0.86 20.81 -6.68
CA VAL A 226 -1.89 21.47 -5.83
C VAL A 226 -1.95 22.99 -6.08
N VAL A 227 -0.80 23.66 -6.20
CA VAL A 227 -0.74 25.10 -6.52
C VAL A 227 -1.40 25.38 -7.88
N ASN A 228 -1.09 24.57 -8.90
CA ASN A 228 -1.64 24.72 -10.24
C ASN A 228 -3.16 24.53 -10.25
N VAL A 229 -3.66 23.48 -9.59
CA VAL A 229 -5.09 23.20 -9.45
C VAL A 229 -5.79 24.33 -8.70
N MET A 230 -5.24 24.80 -7.57
CA MET A 230 -5.85 25.89 -6.82
C MET A 230 -5.88 27.21 -7.60
N SER A 231 -4.86 27.48 -8.42
CA SER A 231 -4.84 28.66 -9.31
C SER A 231 -5.95 28.58 -10.36
N LEU A 232 -6.10 27.41 -10.99
CA LEU A 232 -7.16 27.16 -11.96
C LEU A 232 -8.56 27.27 -11.35
N LEU A 233 -8.74 26.78 -10.13
CA LEU A 233 -10.03 26.87 -9.42
C LEU A 233 -10.34 28.32 -9.01
N ALA A 234 -9.35 29.11 -8.63
CA ALA A 234 -9.51 30.53 -8.33
C ALA A 234 -9.91 31.36 -9.57
N GLU A 235 -9.53 30.94 -10.77
CA GLU A 235 -10.03 31.52 -12.02
C GLU A 235 -11.45 31.04 -12.39
N THR A 236 -11.82 29.83 -11.95
CA THR A 236 -13.10 29.20 -12.26
C THR A 236 -14.23 29.70 -11.36
N PHE A 237 -13.93 29.89 -10.07
CA PHE A 237 -14.92 30.15 -9.02
C PHE A 237 -14.70 31.53 -8.37
N LYS A 238 -15.79 32.13 -7.90
CA LYS A 238 -15.80 33.41 -7.20
C LYS A 238 -15.95 33.26 -5.68
N LYS A 239 -16.59 32.16 -5.23
CA LYS A 239 -16.79 31.86 -3.81
C LYS A 239 -15.51 31.29 -3.20
N PRO A 240 -15.34 31.37 -1.86
CA PRO A 240 -14.19 30.77 -1.18
C PRO A 240 -14.06 29.28 -1.51
N ILE A 241 -12.83 28.78 -1.52
CA ILE A 241 -12.52 27.38 -1.77
C ILE A 241 -11.92 26.75 -0.51
N LEU A 242 -12.50 25.63 -0.10
CA LEU A 242 -11.96 24.71 0.90
C LEU A 242 -11.33 23.52 0.17
N ILE A 243 -10.08 23.18 0.49
CA ILE A 243 -9.51 21.88 0.11
C ILE A 243 -10.09 20.85 1.07
N GLY A 244 -11.13 20.14 0.61
CA GLY A 244 -11.90 19.17 1.38
C GLY A 244 -11.16 17.86 1.63
N GLU A 245 -10.28 17.46 0.72
CA GLU A 245 -9.38 16.32 0.89
C GLU A 245 -8.08 16.55 0.18
N THR A 246 -7.01 16.23 0.89
CA THR A 246 -5.66 16.14 0.36
C THR A 246 -4.82 15.29 1.30
N GLY A 247 -3.98 14.43 0.74
CA GLY A 247 -3.22 13.45 1.50
C GLY A 247 -2.39 12.56 0.61
N TRP A 248 -1.71 11.61 1.23
CA TRP A 248 -0.87 10.64 0.52
C TRP A 248 -0.79 9.34 1.33
N PRO A 249 -0.87 8.15 0.70
CA PRO A 249 -0.84 6.88 1.41
C PRO A 249 0.58 6.49 1.85
N SER A 250 0.72 5.87 3.03
CA SER A 250 2.02 5.47 3.57
C SER A 250 2.50 4.08 3.12
N VAL A 251 1.59 3.25 2.60
CA VAL A 251 1.88 1.85 2.22
C VAL A 251 0.99 1.45 1.04
N GLY A 252 1.52 0.63 0.13
CA GLY A 252 0.77 -0.08 -0.90
C GLY A 252 1.33 0.15 -2.29
N ARG A 253 0.49 -0.10 -3.30
CA ARG A 253 0.85 -0.03 -4.72
C ARG A 253 1.24 1.37 -5.20
N GLN A 254 2.38 1.47 -5.86
CA GLN A 254 2.74 2.60 -6.73
C GLN A 254 1.86 2.67 -7.97
N ARG A 255 1.32 3.85 -8.28
CA ARG A 255 0.57 4.16 -9.52
C ARG A 255 1.39 5.10 -10.39
N GLN A 256 1.86 4.64 -11.55
CA GLN A 256 2.84 5.38 -12.36
C GLN A 256 3.96 5.94 -11.48
N ALA A 257 4.21 7.25 -11.46
CA ALA A 257 5.22 7.89 -10.62
C ALA A 257 4.81 8.09 -9.14
N SER A 258 3.54 7.88 -8.76
CA SER A 258 3.06 8.08 -7.39
C SER A 258 3.34 6.87 -6.49
N GLU A 259 4.41 6.95 -5.70
CA GLU A 259 4.83 5.89 -4.77
C GLU A 259 4.30 6.12 -3.33
N PRO A 260 3.48 5.21 -2.77
CA PRO A 260 3.16 5.19 -1.35
C PRO A 260 4.38 4.83 -0.49
N SER A 261 4.70 5.68 0.48
CA SER A 261 5.69 5.37 1.52
C SER A 261 5.49 6.31 2.71
N LEU A 262 5.98 5.92 3.89
CA LEU A 262 5.96 6.80 5.07
C LEU A 262 6.65 8.15 4.79
N ILE A 263 7.78 8.12 4.07
CA ILE A 263 8.54 9.31 3.72
C ILE A 263 7.80 10.17 2.69
N ASN A 264 7.15 9.57 1.69
CA ASN A 264 6.38 10.33 0.70
C ASN A 264 5.11 10.91 1.31
N GLN A 265 4.45 10.17 2.21
CA GLN A 265 3.31 10.71 2.98
C GLN A 265 3.71 11.95 3.78
N ALA A 266 4.81 11.86 4.52
CA ALA A 266 5.28 12.98 5.31
C ALA A 266 5.80 14.14 4.45
N SER A 267 6.51 13.84 3.35
CA SER A 267 6.98 14.84 2.38
C SER A 267 5.81 15.63 1.82
N TYR A 268 4.76 14.94 1.39
CA TYR A 268 3.56 15.55 0.83
C TYR A 268 2.85 16.42 1.87
N LEU A 269 2.54 15.86 3.05
CA LEU A 269 1.78 16.58 4.07
C LEU A 269 2.55 17.78 4.62
N ARG A 270 3.87 17.66 4.85
CA ARG A 270 4.68 18.80 5.28
C ARG A 270 4.79 19.86 4.18
N GLY A 271 5.01 19.45 2.92
CA GLY A 271 5.00 20.32 1.75
C GLY A 271 3.70 21.10 1.60
N PHE A 272 2.58 20.38 1.65
CA PHE A 272 1.23 20.95 1.58
C PHE A 272 0.96 21.92 2.72
N LEU A 273 1.31 21.59 3.96
CA LEU A 273 1.09 22.48 5.10
C LEU A 273 1.85 23.80 4.98
N GLN A 274 3.07 23.79 4.43
CA GLN A 274 3.81 25.00 4.13
C GLN A 274 3.08 25.86 3.09
N LEU A 275 2.64 25.25 1.98
CA LEU A 275 1.86 25.97 0.96
C LEU A 275 0.55 26.52 1.51
N ALA A 276 -0.16 25.73 2.32
CA ALA A 276 -1.41 26.16 2.93
C ALA A 276 -1.22 27.34 3.87
N HIS A 277 -0.09 27.42 4.59
CA HIS A 277 0.29 28.59 5.35
C HIS A 277 0.55 29.81 4.44
N ASP A 278 1.40 29.65 3.42
CA ASP A 278 1.86 30.75 2.58
C ASP A 278 0.73 31.37 1.72
N HIS A 279 -0.23 30.54 1.31
CA HIS A 279 -1.40 30.96 0.55
C HIS A 279 -2.66 31.18 1.41
N ALA A 280 -2.56 31.02 2.73
CA ALA A 280 -3.67 31.09 3.67
C ALA A 280 -4.88 30.19 3.29
N TRP A 281 -4.61 29.00 2.73
CA TRP A 281 -5.66 28.08 2.31
C TRP A 281 -6.42 27.48 3.50
N GLN A 282 -7.71 27.28 3.30
CA GLN A 282 -8.52 26.45 4.18
C GLN A 282 -8.41 24.99 3.73
N TYR A 283 -8.19 24.07 4.67
CA TYR A 283 -7.97 22.66 4.33
C TYR A 283 -8.54 21.66 5.33
N ASN A 284 -8.76 20.45 4.83
CA ASN A 284 -9.03 19.23 5.57
C ASN A 284 -8.13 18.10 5.04
N LEU A 285 -7.29 17.53 5.91
CA LEU A 285 -6.37 16.44 5.55
C LEU A 285 -7.10 15.10 5.52
N ILE A 286 -6.79 14.24 4.55
CA ILE A 286 -7.21 12.84 4.53
C ILE A 286 -6.03 11.93 4.89
N GLU A 287 -6.06 11.21 6.01
CA GLU A 287 -7.08 11.23 7.07
C GLU A 287 -6.51 11.03 8.47
N ALA A 288 -7.37 11.05 9.48
CA ALA A 288 -6.95 10.91 10.86
C ALA A 288 -6.32 9.54 11.11
N ILE A 289 -7.07 8.47 10.90
CA ILE A 289 -6.71 7.11 11.34
C ILE A 289 -6.70 6.20 10.11
N ASP A 290 -5.75 5.27 10.06
CA ASP A 290 -5.78 4.18 9.08
C ASP A 290 -7.10 3.40 9.11
N GLN A 291 -7.62 3.08 7.92
CA GLN A 291 -8.96 2.50 7.76
C GLN A 291 -8.91 1.14 7.03
N PRO A 292 -8.71 0.01 7.73
CA PRO A 292 -8.54 -1.30 7.13
C PRO A 292 -9.65 -1.75 6.17
N TRP A 293 -10.90 -1.29 6.36
CA TRP A 293 -12.04 -1.64 5.50
C TRP A 293 -11.95 -1.06 4.09
N LYS A 294 -11.27 0.08 3.90
CA LYS A 294 -11.10 0.68 2.57
C LYS A 294 -10.34 -0.23 1.62
N ARG A 295 -9.55 -1.18 2.15
CA ARG A 295 -8.79 -2.13 1.33
C ARG A 295 -9.67 -3.02 0.45
N ASP A 296 -10.94 -3.23 0.84
CA ASP A 296 -11.88 -3.98 0.03
C ASP A 296 -12.25 -3.23 -1.27
N LEU A 297 -12.17 -1.89 -1.28
CA LEU A 297 -12.50 -1.04 -2.42
C LEU A 297 -11.26 -0.52 -3.17
N GLU A 298 -10.20 -0.22 -2.43
CA GLU A 298 -9.03 0.54 -2.91
C GLU A 298 -7.73 -0.26 -2.90
N GLY A 299 -7.79 -1.55 -2.53
CA GLY A 299 -6.59 -2.37 -2.34
C GLY A 299 -5.75 -1.90 -1.14
N THR A 300 -4.48 -2.31 -1.07
CA THR A 300 -3.62 -2.04 0.10
C THR A 300 -3.63 -0.57 0.49
N VAL A 301 -3.47 0.36 -0.47
CA VAL A 301 -3.36 1.80 -0.21
C VAL A 301 -4.53 2.40 0.54
N GLY A 302 -5.75 1.91 0.31
CA GLY A 302 -6.95 2.43 0.99
C GLY A 302 -6.86 2.32 2.51
N GLY A 303 -6.13 1.32 3.01
CA GLY A 303 -5.95 1.12 4.45
C GLY A 303 -4.97 2.09 5.12
N TYR A 304 -4.19 2.87 4.36
CA TYR A 304 -2.96 3.48 4.86
C TYR A 304 -2.85 5.02 4.64
N TRP A 305 -3.97 5.72 4.59
CA TRP A 305 -4.03 7.19 4.46
C TRP A 305 -3.92 7.94 5.79
N GLY A 306 -4.04 7.24 6.92
CA GLY A 306 -4.03 7.84 8.24
C GLY A 306 -2.72 8.55 8.54
N ILE A 307 -2.82 9.68 9.24
CA ILE A 307 -1.70 10.35 9.95
C ILE A 307 -1.36 9.54 11.22
N PHE A 308 -2.34 8.82 11.75
CA PHE A 308 -2.22 7.86 12.84
C PHE A 308 -2.48 6.44 12.35
N ASP A 309 -1.87 5.45 13.00
CA ASP A 309 -2.27 4.05 12.87
C ASP A 309 -3.57 3.74 13.62
N THR A 310 -4.02 2.50 13.56
CA THR A 310 -5.27 2.03 14.19
C THR A 310 -5.24 2.04 15.72
N GLU A 311 -4.08 2.33 16.31
CA GLU A 311 -3.80 2.43 17.74
C GLU A 311 -3.68 3.90 18.18
N LEU A 312 -4.01 4.85 17.30
CA LEU A 312 -3.86 6.29 17.52
C LEU A 312 -2.41 6.73 17.79
N THR A 313 -1.44 5.97 17.29
CA THR A 313 -0.02 6.36 17.31
C THR A 313 0.29 7.18 16.06
N PRO A 314 0.88 8.39 16.18
CA PRO A 314 1.30 9.16 15.03
C PRO A 314 2.34 8.40 14.20
N LYS A 315 2.16 8.32 12.88
CA LYS A 315 3.12 7.65 11.99
C LYS A 315 4.43 8.41 11.84
N PHE A 316 4.37 9.74 11.91
CA PHE A 316 5.54 10.61 11.82
C PHE A 316 5.27 11.95 12.54
N ALA A 317 6.34 12.68 12.85
CA ALA A 317 6.25 14.04 13.39
C ALA A 317 6.14 15.07 12.25
N PHE A 318 5.50 16.22 12.49
CA PHE A 318 5.49 17.33 11.52
C PHE A 318 6.76 18.18 11.54
N THR A 319 7.66 17.95 12.50
CA THR A 319 8.95 18.63 12.63
C THR A 319 10.08 17.61 12.83
N GLY A 320 11.33 18.03 12.60
CA GLY A 320 12.52 17.18 12.71
C GLY A 320 12.65 16.11 11.62
N ASP A 321 13.67 15.26 11.78
CA ASP A 321 13.96 14.17 10.84
C ASP A 321 12.97 13.01 10.98
N ILE A 322 12.73 12.29 9.88
CA ILE A 322 11.81 11.15 9.86
C ILE A 322 12.59 9.87 9.66
N GLN A 323 12.31 8.89 10.51
CA GLN A 323 12.83 7.55 10.37
C GLN A 323 11.91 6.73 9.45
N PRO A 324 12.38 6.24 8.29
CA PRO A 324 11.53 5.48 7.37
C PRO A 324 11.06 4.14 7.92
N ARG A 325 11.83 3.55 8.85
CA ARG A 325 11.59 2.21 9.40
C ARG A 325 11.74 2.18 10.91
N HIS A 326 10.76 1.58 11.58
CA HIS A 326 10.77 1.33 13.02
C HIS A 326 11.00 -0.16 13.38
N ASP A 327 11.04 -1.04 12.38
CA ASP A 327 11.06 -2.50 12.54
C ASP A 327 12.46 -3.13 12.55
N ILE A 328 13.53 -2.32 12.59
CA ILE A 328 14.93 -2.80 12.49
C ILE A 328 15.30 -3.83 13.54
N LYS A 329 14.77 -3.70 14.77
CA LYS A 329 14.97 -4.69 15.83
C LYS A 329 14.35 -6.04 15.49
N ALA A 330 13.14 -6.04 14.93
CA ALA A 330 12.44 -7.25 14.52
C ALA A 330 13.09 -7.92 13.30
N ILE A 331 13.60 -7.12 12.35
CA ILE A 331 14.44 -7.60 11.25
C ILE A 331 15.69 -8.30 11.78
N GLY A 332 16.41 -7.67 12.71
CA GLY A 332 17.62 -8.23 13.32
C GLY A 332 17.34 -9.55 14.05
N LEU A 333 16.25 -9.62 14.83
CA LEU A 333 15.83 -10.85 15.51
C LEU A 333 15.48 -11.96 14.51
N SER A 334 14.72 -11.64 13.46
CA SER A 334 14.35 -12.62 12.43
C SER A 334 15.58 -13.15 11.69
N GLY A 335 16.55 -12.27 11.38
CA GLY A 335 17.85 -12.67 10.84
C GLY A 335 18.64 -13.60 11.78
N ALA A 336 18.64 -13.32 13.08
CA ALA A 336 19.29 -14.18 14.08
C ALA A 336 18.62 -15.56 14.21
N LEU A 337 17.30 -15.64 14.12
CA LEU A 337 16.56 -16.91 14.09
C LEU A 337 16.89 -17.71 12.83
N GLY A 338 16.93 -17.05 11.67
CA GLY A 338 17.34 -17.67 10.41
C GLY A 338 18.79 -18.18 10.44
N PHE A 339 19.71 -17.41 11.04
CA PHE A 339 21.08 -17.85 11.32
C PHE A 339 21.11 -19.14 12.13
N ALA A 340 20.41 -19.18 13.26
CA ALA A 340 20.39 -20.33 14.16
C ALA A 340 19.83 -21.58 13.45
N LEU A 341 18.76 -21.42 12.68
CA LEU A 341 18.15 -22.50 11.89
C LEU A 341 19.16 -23.11 10.91
N PHE A 342 19.86 -22.29 10.13
CA PHE A 342 20.75 -22.78 9.08
C PHE A 342 22.10 -23.24 9.63
N LEU A 343 22.52 -22.71 10.78
CA LEU A 343 23.63 -23.27 11.56
C LEU A 343 23.29 -24.69 12.02
N GLY A 344 22.07 -24.93 12.52
CA GLY A 344 21.55 -26.26 12.83
C GLY A 344 21.56 -27.20 11.62
N LEU A 345 21.11 -26.72 10.45
CA LEU A 345 21.19 -27.47 9.20
C LEU A 345 22.64 -27.79 8.79
N ALA A 346 23.59 -26.86 8.99
CA ALA A 346 25.00 -27.11 8.72
C ALA A 346 25.56 -28.24 9.58
N PHE A 347 25.14 -28.34 10.85
CA PHE A 347 25.49 -29.47 11.72
C PHE A 347 24.80 -30.77 11.28
N LEU A 348 23.50 -30.73 10.95
CA LEU A 348 22.74 -31.88 10.46
C LEU A 348 23.38 -32.49 9.20
N PHE A 349 23.82 -31.64 8.28
CA PHE A 349 24.50 -32.05 7.05
C PHE A 349 25.97 -32.41 7.23
N LYS A 350 26.49 -32.35 8.47
CA LYS A 350 27.89 -32.63 8.81
C LYS A 350 28.86 -31.79 7.96
N ALA A 351 28.52 -30.52 7.72
CA ALA A 351 29.37 -29.60 6.97
C ALA A 351 30.70 -29.38 7.71
N ARG A 352 31.77 -30.07 7.28
CA ARG A 352 33.08 -30.02 7.94
C ARG A 352 33.83 -28.72 7.68
N GLN A 353 33.63 -28.14 6.51
CA GLN A 353 34.39 -26.97 6.05
C GLN A 353 33.83 -25.67 6.60
N VAL A 354 34.70 -24.80 7.13
CA VAL A 354 34.29 -23.53 7.76
C VAL A 354 33.58 -22.61 6.76
N TYR A 355 34.09 -22.50 5.52
CA TYR A 355 33.46 -21.66 4.49
C TYR A 355 32.03 -22.10 4.16
N MET A 356 31.72 -23.41 4.21
CA MET A 356 30.37 -23.92 4.01
C MET A 356 29.43 -23.52 5.15
N LYS A 357 29.91 -23.56 6.40
CA LYS A 357 29.12 -23.09 7.55
C LYS A 357 28.83 -21.60 7.43
N LEU A 358 29.83 -20.79 7.08
CA LEU A 358 29.68 -19.35 6.86
C LEU A 358 28.67 -19.04 5.74
N GLY A 359 28.77 -19.73 4.60
CA GLY A 359 27.82 -19.57 3.50
C GLY A 359 26.38 -19.95 3.87
N LEU A 360 26.20 -21.05 4.62
CA LEU A 360 24.88 -21.46 5.12
C LEU A 360 24.33 -20.48 6.17
N CYS A 361 25.15 -20.02 7.11
CA CYS A 361 24.75 -19.00 8.08
C CYS A 361 24.32 -17.69 7.39
N ALA A 362 25.06 -17.25 6.37
CA ALA A 362 24.68 -16.07 5.59
C ALA A 362 23.33 -16.27 4.88
N ALA A 363 23.14 -17.43 4.24
CA ALA A 363 21.86 -17.80 3.64
C ALA A 363 20.72 -17.82 4.67
N GLY A 364 21.00 -18.28 5.89
CA GLY A 364 20.05 -18.30 7.00
C GLY A 364 19.62 -16.91 7.45
N ILE A 365 20.57 -15.97 7.58
CA ILE A 365 20.25 -14.58 7.92
C ILE A 365 19.37 -13.95 6.84
N VAL A 366 19.75 -14.10 5.57
CA VAL A 366 18.95 -13.61 4.44
C VAL A 366 17.55 -14.22 4.44
N PHE A 367 17.44 -15.53 4.69
CA PHE A 367 16.16 -16.21 4.80
C PHE A 367 15.29 -15.64 5.93
N GLY A 368 15.86 -15.47 7.13
CA GLY A 368 15.14 -14.91 8.27
C GLY A 368 14.66 -13.47 8.04
N ILE A 369 15.49 -12.61 7.45
CA ILE A 369 15.10 -11.25 7.07
C ILE A 369 13.99 -11.29 6.01
N SER A 370 14.11 -12.15 5.00
CA SER A 370 13.09 -12.31 3.96
C SER A 370 11.74 -12.76 4.52
N VAL A 371 11.73 -13.65 5.52
CA VAL A 371 10.50 -14.09 6.21
C VAL A 371 9.81 -12.89 6.88
N TRP A 372 10.56 -12.02 7.55
CA TRP A 372 10.00 -10.80 8.15
C TRP A 372 9.40 -9.88 7.08
N LEU A 373 10.15 -9.57 6.01
CA LEU A 373 9.68 -8.68 4.94
C LEU A 373 8.44 -9.24 4.22
N GLN A 374 8.38 -10.55 4.02
CA GLN A 374 7.20 -11.23 3.47
C GLN A 374 6.01 -11.18 4.43
N THR A 375 6.25 -11.30 5.74
CA THR A 375 5.20 -11.19 6.75
C THR A 375 4.59 -9.78 6.76
N GLN A 376 5.42 -8.73 6.69
CA GLN A 376 4.94 -7.36 6.59
C GLN A 376 4.11 -7.13 5.31
N TYR A 377 4.57 -7.65 4.17
CA TYR A 377 3.78 -7.63 2.94
C TYR A 377 2.42 -8.32 3.09
N LEU A 378 2.37 -9.50 3.72
CA LEU A 378 1.12 -10.23 3.93
C LEU A 378 0.16 -9.47 4.86
N ILE A 379 0.66 -8.87 5.94
CA ILE A 379 -0.14 -8.05 6.87
C ILE A 379 -0.81 -6.89 6.14
N SER A 380 -0.05 -6.19 5.28
CA SER A 380 -0.57 -5.05 4.55
C SER A 380 -1.53 -5.45 3.42
N ALA A 381 -1.15 -6.43 2.60
CA ALA A 381 -1.86 -6.78 1.38
C ALA A 381 -3.07 -7.68 1.58
N CYS A 382 -3.07 -8.57 2.59
CA CYS A 382 -4.15 -9.53 2.78
C CYS A 382 -5.33 -8.91 3.54
N ARG A 383 -6.51 -8.97 2.93
CA ARG A 383 -7.76 -8.38 3.43
C ARG A 383 -8.65 -9.41 4.11
N ASN A 384 -8.65 -10.63 3.57
CA ASN A 384 -9.50 -11.74 4.02
C ASN A 384 -8.72 -13.05 4.14
N ILE A 385 -9.36 -14.06 4.73
CA ILE A 385 -8.74 -15.36 4.99
C ILE A 385 -8.29 -16.08 3.70
N THR A 386 -9.00 -15.90 2.59
CA THR A 386 -8.66 -16.52 1.30
C THR A 386 -7.34 -15.98 0.77
N GLU A 387 -7.15 -14.67 0.83
CA GLU A 387 -5.89 -14.02 0.46
C GLU A 387 -4.75 -14.43 1.38
N TRP A 388 -5.02 -14.46 2.69
CA TRP A 388 -4.06 -14.96 3.68
C TRP A 388 -3.60 -16.38 3.34
N LEU A 389 -4.52 -17.33 3.14
CA LEU A 389 -4.19 -18.72 2.82
C LEU A 389 -3.43 -18.82 1.48
N THR A 390 -3.84 -18.06 0.47
CA THR A 390 -3.25 -18.12 -0.87
C THR A 390 -1.82 -17.55 -0.88
N LEU A 391 -1.63 -16.34 -0.35
CA LEU A 391 -0.34 -15.65 -0.39
C LEU A 391 0.63 -16.19 0.66
N SER A 392 0.18 -16.58 1.85
CA SER A 392 1.04 -17.27 2.82
C SER A 392 1.42 -18.68 2.35
N GLY A 393 0.51 -19.39 1.67
CA GLY A 393 0.82 -20.66 1.01
C GLY A 393 1.91 -20.50 -0.06
N LEU A 394 1.84 -19.43 -0.86
CA LEU A 394 2.88 -19.09 -1.83
C LEU A 394 4.22 -18.75 -1.16
N ALA A 395 4.22 -17.95 -0.09
CA ALA A 395 5.41 -17.65 0.70
C ALA A 395 6.04 -18.95 1.25
N PHE A 396 5.21 -19.85 1.79
CA PHE A 396 5.64 -21.14 2.31
C PHE A 396 6.24 -22.04 1.22
N VAL A 397 5.66 -22.10 0.02
CA VAL A 397 6.27 -22.78 -1.14
C VAL A 397 7.65 -22.17 -1.46
N GLY A 398 7.78 -20.84 -1.41
CA GLY A 398 9.06 -20.14 -1.54
C GLY A 398 10.08 -20.58 -0.47
N TRP A 399 9.66 -20.70 0.79
CA TRP A 399 10.53 -21.16 1.88
C TRP A 399 10.99 -22.60 1.70
N LEU A 400 10.06 -23.49 1.33
CA LEU A 400 10.37 -24.89 1.02
C LEU A 400 11.34 -25.01 -0.15
N LEU A 401 11.26 -24.12 -1.15
CA LEU A 401 12.21 -24.08 -2.26
C LEU A 401 13.61 -23.67 -1.80
N VAL A 402 13.72 -22.63 -0.96
CA VAL A 402 15.00 -22.18 -0.40
C VAL A 402 15.66 -23.30 0.42
N VAL A 403 14.92 -23.88 1.37
CA VAL A 403 15.42 -24.97 2.22
C VAL A 403 15.71 -26.23 1.39
N GLY A 404 14.82 -26.58 0.47
CA GLY A 404 14.97 -27.74 -0.42
C GLY A 404 16.17 -27.62 -1.35
N LEU A 405 16.53 -26.40 -1.77
CA LEU A 405 17.70 -26.13 -2.59
C LEU A 405 18.99 -26.35 -1.80
N ILE A 406 19.02 -25.87 -0.56
CA ILE A 406 20.14 -26.09 0.36
C ILE A 406 20.29 -27.58 0.64
N TRP A 407 19.18 -28.27 0.92
CA TRP A 407 19.18 -29.71 1.11
C TRP A 407 19.70 -30.44 -0.13
N ARG A 408 19.27 -30.04 -1.32
CA ARG A 408 19.72 -30.60 -2.59
C ARG A 408 21.23 -30.41 -2.81
N ILE A 409 21.78 -29.27 -2.42
CA ILE A 409 23.20 -28.93 -2.53
C ILE A 409 24.03 -29.78 -1.56
N CYS A 410 23.57 -29.95 -0.32
CA CYS A 410 24.31 -30.67 0.72
C CYS A 410 24.11 -32.19 0.69
N GLN A 411 22.90 -32.67 0.35
CA GLN A 411 22.50 -34.07 0.34
C GLN A 411 21.67 -34.40 -0.92
N PRO A 412 22.33 -34.62 -2.06
CA PRO A 412 21.65 -34.88 -3.33
C PRO A 412 20.81 -36.16 -3.30
N SER A 413 19.49 -36.04 -3.49
CA SER A 413 18.58 -37.18 -3.69
C SER A 413 17.50 -36.85 -4.74
N LYS A 414 16.89 -37.89 -5.31
CA LYS A 414 15.81 -37.79 -6.31
C LYS A 414 14.55 -37.14 -5.74
N HIS A 415 14.23 -37.41 -4.48
CA HIS A 415 13.08 -36.80 -3.80
C HIS A 415 13.25 -35.28 -3.70
N HIS A 416 14.44 -34.79 -3.33
CA HIS A 416 14.72 -33.34 -3.29
C HIS A 416 14.60 -32.69 -4.66
N ALA A 417 15.01 -33.38 -5.73
CA ALA A 417 14.87 -32.87 -7.09
C ALA A 417 13.39 -32.78 -7.52
N LEU A 418 12.56 -33.76 -7.15
CA LEU A 418 11.13 -33.72 -7.42
C LEU A 418 10.45 -32.57 -6.69
N VAL A 419 10.72 -32.38 -5.39
CA VAL A 419 10.18 -31.28 -4.59
C VAL A 419 10.53 -29.91 -5.20
N LEU A 420 11.80 -29.72 -5.61
CA LEU A 420 12.23 -28.48 -6.26
C LEU A 420 11.47 -28.22 -7.57
N LYS A 421 11.35 -29.23 -8.43
CA LYS A 421 10.64 -29.09 -9.71
C LYS A 421 9.16 -28.77 -9.53
N THR A 422 8.51 -29.41 -8.54
CA THR A 422 7.11 -29.13 -8.21
C THR A 422 6.93 -27.71 -7.68
N GLY A 423 7.78 -27.27 -6.73
CA GLY A 423 7.68 -25.92 -6.20
C GLY A 423 7.96 -24.85 -7.26
N VAL A 424 8.95 -25.07 -8.14
CA VAL A 424 9.24 -24.17 -9.28
C VAL A 424 8.05 -24.08 -10.23
N PHE A 425 7.38 -25.20 -10.51
CA PHE A 425 6.16 -25.21 -11.32
C PHE A 425 5.04 -24.38 -10.67
N ILE A 426 4.76 -24.60 -9.38
CA ILE A 426 3.75 -23.83 -8.63
C ILE A 426 4.08 -22.34 -8.67
N LEU A 427 5.32 -21.97 -8.38
CA LEU A 427 5.79 -20.59 -8.33
C LEU A 427 5.69 -19.90 -9.70
N SER A 428 5.96 -20.64 -10.79
CA SER A 428 5.84 -20.13 -12.16
C SER A 428 4.39 -19.91 -12.57
N VAL A 429 3.49 -20.86 -12.27
CA VAL A 429 2.06 -20.70 -12.54
C VAL A 429 1.49 -19.53 -11.72
N ALA A 430 1.85 -19.42 -10.44
CA ALA A 430 1.45 -18.30 -9.61
C ALA A 430 1.99 -16.95 -10.13
N ALA A 431 3.21 -16.91 -10.68
CA ALA A 431 3.78 -15.69 -11.26
C ALA A 431 3.01 -15.27 -12.52
N ILE A 432 2.66 -16.22 -13.38
CA ILE A 432 1.82 -15.96 -14.55
C ILE A 432 0.45 -15.43 -14.12
N SER A 433 -0.22 -16.11 -13.18
CA SER A 433 -1.52 -15.67 -12.67
C SER A 433 -1.47 -14.27 -12.07
N ALA A 434 -0.46 -13.97 -11.24
CA ALA A 434 -0.25 -12.65 -10.67
C ALA A 434 -0.03 -11.58 -11.76
N THR A 435 0.79 -11.89 -12.76
CA THR A 435 1.07 -10.95 -13.88
C THR A 435 -0.18 -10.68 -14.71
N VAL A 436 -0.99 -11.71 -15.00
CA VAL A 436 -2.26 -11.54 -15.71
C VAL A 436 -3.23 -10.70 -14.90
N LEU A 437 -3.33 -10.92 -13.58
CA LEU A 437 -4.19 -10.10 -12.71
C LEU A 437 -3.71 -8.64 -12.64
N LEU A 438 -2.40 -8.40 -12.66
CA LEU A 438 -1.83 -7.05 -12.72
C LEU A 438 -2.15 -6.34 -14.05
N ILE A 439 -2.35 -7.09 -15.14
CA ILE A 439 -2.75 -6.54 -16.44
C ILE A 439 -4.24 -6.21 -16.46
N VAL A 440 -5.09 -7.12 -15.98
CA VAL A 440 -6.55 -7.02 -16.12
C VAL A 440 -7.17 -6.12 -15.04
N ASP A 441 -6.60 -6.14 -13.83
CA ASP A 441 -7.13 -5.46 -12.65
C ASP A 441 -5.97 -4.94 -11.77
N GLY A 442 -5.02 -4.27 -12.42
CA GLY A 442 -3.79 -3.80 -11.78
C GLY A 442 -4.00 -2.64 -10.82
N ARG A 443 -5.04 -1.81 -11.00
CA ARG A 443 -5.20 -0.51 -10.31
C ARG A 443 -5.06 -0.59 -8.79
N TYR A 444 -5.52 -1.69 -8.19
CA TYR A 444 -5.58 -1.89 -6.73
C TYR A 444 -4.73 -3.07 -6.21
N ARG A 445 -3.89 -3.69 -7.05
CA ARG A 445 -3.17 -4.93 -6.70
C ARG A 445 -1.68 -4.72 -6.54
N ASP A 446 -1.11 -5.06 -5.39
CA ASP A 446 0.32 -4.97 -5.18
C ASP A 446 1.10 -5.96 -6.06
N PHE A 447 2.31 -5.57 -6.47
CA PHE A 447 3.26 -6.53 -7.04
C PHE A 447 3.78 -7.44 -5.92
N PRO A 448 3.75 -8.78 -6.06
CA PRO A 448 4.17 -9.70 -5.01
C PRO A 448 5.70 -9.84 -4.92
N ILE A 449 6.46 -8.77 -5.17
CA ILE A 449 7.93 -8.76 -5.26
C ILE A 449 8.56 -9.46 -4.05
N SER A 450 8.15 -9.07 -2.84
CA SER A 450 8.69 -9.60 -1.57
C SER A 450 8.57 -11.13 -1.45
N LEU A 451 7.47 -11.72 -1.96
CA LEU A 451 7.25 -13.17 -1.95
C LEU A 451 8.20 -13.92 -2.90
N TYR A 452 8.68 -13.24 -3.93
CA TYR A 452 9.43 -13.84 -5.05
C TYR A 452 10.94 -13.57 -5.02
N VAL A 453 11.41 -12.45 -4.46
CA VAL A 453 12.83 -12.05 -4.53
C VAL A 453 13.79 -13.17 -4.11
N LEU A 454 13.70 -13.62 -2.86
CA LEU A 454 14.63 -14.62 -2.33
C LEU A 454 14.57 -15.97 -3.06
N PRO A 455 13.40 -16.62 -3.23
CA PRO A 455 13.35 -17.91 -3.90
C PRO A 455 13.85 -17.81 -5.36
N ILE A 456 13.48 -16.78 -6.12
CA ILE A 456 13.93 -16.62 -7.51
C ILE A 456 15.43 -16.39 -7.60
N LEU A 457 16.01 -15.53 -6.76
CA LEU A 457 17.45 -15.26 -6.77
C LEU A 457 18.25 -16.55 -6.50
N LEU A 458 17.85 -17.32 -5.50
CA LEU A 458 18.54 -18.57 -5.15
C LEU A 458 18.34 -19.65 -6.22
N LEU A 459 17.13 -19.80 -6.76
CA LEU A 459 16.81 -20.77 -7.81
C LEU A 459 17.55 -20.47 -9.11
N SER A 460 17.51 -19.22 -9.57
CA SER A 460 18.18 -18.78 -10.80
C SER A 460 19.70 -18.95 -10.68
N PHE A 461 20.30 -18.51 -9.57
CA PHE A 461 21.72 -18.69 -9.32
C PHE A 461 22.11 -20.18 -9.32
N SER A 462 21.35 -21.02 -8.64
CA SER A 462 21.66 -22.45 -8.52
C SER A 462 21.47 -23.21 -9.83
N SER A 463 20.47 -22.86 -10.63
CA SER A 463 20.26 -23.46 -11.96
C SER A 463 21.38 -23.09 -12.93
N VAL A 464 21.75 -21.81 -12.97
CA VAL A 464 22.70 -21.26 -13.95
C VAL A 464 24.15 -21.56 -13.57
N PHE A 465 24.55 -21.30 -12.33
CA PHE A 465 25.96 -21.31 -11.91
C PHE A 465 26.39 -22.56 -11.13
N LEU A 466 25.44 -23.28 -10.54
CA LEU A 466 25.70 -24.53 -9.79
C LEU A 466 25.21 -25.78 -10.54
N GLU A 467 24.57 -25.61 -11.69
CA GLU A 467 24.05 -26.70 -12.53
C GLU A 467 23.04 -27.62 -11.81
N VAL A 468 22.33 -27.08 -10.82
CA VAL A 468 21.26 -27.81 -10.13
C VAL A 468 20.06 -27.90 -11.06
N ASP A 469 19.68 -29.12 -11.45
CA ASP A 469 18.50 -29.34 -12.28
C ASP A 469 17.20 -29.07 -11.51
N VAL A 470 16.63 -27.89 -11.75
CA VAL A 470 15.33 -27.43 -11.24
C VAL A 470 14.26 -27.40 -12.34
N LYS A 471 14.57 -27.90 -13.54
CA LYS A 471 13.78 -27.64 -14.74
C LYS A 471 12.60 -28.61 -14.87
N PRO A 472 11.40 -28.13 -15.23
CA PRO A 472 10.29 -28.98 -15.62
C PRO A 472 10.55 -29.64 -16.99
N LYS A 473 9.56 -30.37 -17.53
CA LYS A 473 9.65 -30.92 -18.90
C LYS A 473 9.92 -29.78 -19.89
N ARG A 474 10.78 -30.04 -20.89
CA ARG A 474 11.31 -29.03 -21.81
C ARG A 474 10.23 -28.16 -22.48
N TRP A 475 9.18 -28.77 -23.03
CA TRP A 475 8.10 -28.04 -23.68
C TRP A 475 7.33 -27.15 -22.69
N LEU A 476 7.08 -27.65 -21.48
CA LEU A 476 6.37 -26.92 -20.43
C LEU A 476 7.16 -25.69 -19.96
N GLY A 477 8.49 -25.84 -19.82
CA GLY A 477 9.39 -24.74 -19.50
C GLY A 477 9.34 -23.62 -20.55
N TYR A 478 9.30 -23.96 -21.84
CA TYR A 478 9.17 -22.95 -22.91
C TYR A 478 7.83 -22.21 -22.83
N VAL A 479 6.72 -22.93 -22.69
CA VAL A 479 5.38 -22.30 -22.64
C VAL A 479 5.29 -21.35 -21.45
N LEU A 480 5.67 -21.80 -20.24
CA LEU A 480 5.64 -20.97 -19.04
C LEU A 480 6.50 -19.72 -19.20
N SER A 481 7.73 -19.88 -19.70
CA SER A 481 8.66 -18.76 -19.89
C SER A 481 8.18 -17.75 -20.94
N SER A 482 7.65 -18.21 -22.07
CA SER A 482 7.15 -17.34 -23.13
C SER A 482 5.94 -16.53 -22.68
N VAL A 483 4.98 -17.17 -22.01
CA VAL A 483 3.79 -16.49 -21.48
C VAL A 483 4.19 -15.46 -20.41
N LEU A 484 5.06 -15.86 -19.46
CA LEU A 484 5.50 -14.98 -18.39
C LEU A 484 6.27 -13.77 -18.92
N MET A 485 7.16 -13.95 -19.91
CA MET A 485 7.91 -12.85 -20.50
C MET A 485 6.99 -11.84 -21.20
N ALA A 486 6.08 -12.33 -22.04
CA ALA A 486 5.15 -11.47 -22.77
C ALA A 486 4.25 -10.67 -21.80
N ALA A 487 3.72 -11.34 -20.77
CA ALA A 487 2.90 -10.69 -19.76
C ALA A 487 3.69 -9.65 -18.94
N ALA A 488 4.91 -9.98 -18.50
CA ALA A 488 5.73 -9.07 -17.72
C ALA A 488 6.17 -7.81 -18.51
N LEU A 489 6.51 -7.98 -19.80
CA LEU A 489 6.78 -6.85 -20.70
C LEU A 489 5.54 -5.97 -20.90
N TYR A 490 4.35 -6.59 -20.99
CA TYR A 490 3.11 -5.85 -21.11
C TYR A 490 2.78 -5.05 -19.82
N CYS A 491 3.08 -5.57 -18.63
CA CYS A 491 2.98 -4.78 -17.39
C CYS A 491 3.84 -3.52 -17.43
N VAL A 492 5.09 -3.60 -17.91
CA VAL A 492 5.96 -2.42 -18.06
C VAL A 492 5.37 -1.43 -19.07
N TYR A 493 4.82 -1.91 -20.18
CA TYR A 493 4.16 -1.05 -21.16
C TYR A 493 2.96 -0.28 -20.58
N LEU A 494 2.17 -0.89 -19.70
CA LEU A 494 1.02 -0.25 -19.06
C LEU A 494 1.43 0.82 -18.03
N GLU A 495 2.58 0.65 -17.39
CA GLU A 495 3.02 1.50 -16.26
C GLU A 495 4.53 1.79 -16.31
N ILE A 496 4.94 2.54 -17.34
CA ILE A 496 6.36 2.84 -17.64
C ILE A 496 7.05 3.58 -16.49
N GLU A 497 6.32 4.36 -15.69
CA GLU A 497 6.89 5.12 -14.58
C GLU A 497 6.89 4.34 -13.25
N ASN A 498 6.25 3.17 -13.22
CA ASN A 498 6.17 2.35 -12.02
C ASN A 498 7.42 1.48 -11.87
N ILE A 499 8.32 1.82 -10.94
CA ILE A 499 9.57 1.08 -10.72
C ILE A 499 9.33 -0.41 -10.38
N SER A 500 8.19 -0.72 -9.75
CA SER A 500 7.82 -2.08 -9.36
C SER A 500 7.62 -3.00 -10.57
N THR A 501 7.21 -2.46 -11.73
CA THR A 501 7.08 -3.25 -12.96
C THR A 501 8.43 -3.76 -13.45
N TYR A 502 9.49 -2.96 -13.32
CA TYR A 502 10.85 -3.33 -13.71
C TYR A 502 11.47 -4.33 -12.75
N TYR A 503 11.24 -4.16 -11.43
CA TYR A 503 11.62 -5.17 -10.45
C TYR A 503 10.92 -6.51 -10.74
N TRP A 504 9.62 -6.46 -11.04
CA TRP A 504 8.85 -7.65 -11.41
C TRP A 504 9.35 -8.29 -12.71
N LEU A 505 9.63 -7.50 -13.75
CA LEU A 505 10.21 -7.97 -15.01
C LEU A 505 11.57 -8.64 -14.78
N GLY A 506 12.43 -8.03 -13.96
CA GLY A 506 13.72 -8.60 -13.59
C GLY A 506 13.60 -9.96 -12.90
N LEU A 507 12.67 -10.09 -11.94
CA LEU A 507 12.38 -11.36 -11.28
C LEU A 507 11.82 -12.41 -12.26
N CYS A 508 10.89 -12.02 -13.13
CA CYS A 508 10.37 -12.90 -14.17
C CYS A 508 11.48 -13.38 -15.11
N GLY A 509 12.39 -12.48 -15.53
CA GLY A 509 13.55 -12.81 -16.34
C GLY A 509 14.50 -13.80 -15.66
N LEU A 510 14.76 -13.63 -14.35
CA LEU A 510 15.56 -14.56 -13.56
C LEU A 510 14.91 -15.94 -13.44
N LEU A 511 13.58 -15.98 -13.24
CA LEU A 511 12.83 -17.24 -13.22
C LEU A 511 12.91 -17.94 -14.58
N ILE A 512 12.75 -17.19 -15.68
CA ILE A 512 12.89 -17.70 -17.04
C ILE A 512 14.30 -18.27 -17.27
N ALA A 513 15.34 -17.57 -16.82
CA ALA A 513 16.73 -18.05 -16.91
C ALA A 513 16.93 -19.36 -16.13
N ALA A 514 16.27 -19.51 -14.97
CA ALA A 514 16.30 -20.74 -14.20
C ALA A 514 15.64 -21.92 -14.95
N LEU A 515 14.57 -21.63 -15.70
CA LEU A 515 13.77 -22.61 -16.46
C LEU A 515 14.34 -22.93 -17.85
N TRP A 516 15.16 -22.04 -18.43
CA TRP A 516 15.57 -22.14 -19.83
C TRP A 516 16.36 -23.43 -20.10
N PRO A 517 15.98 -24.25 -21.10
CA PRO A 517 16.71 -25.48 -21.43
C PRO A 517 18.14 -25.17 -21.88
N LYS A 518 19.14 -25.89 -21.32
CA LYS A 518 20.51 -25.86 -21.88
C LYS A 518 20.45 -26.57 -23.24
N SER A 519 21.02 -25.99 -24.29
CA SER A 519 21.18 -26.72 -25.55
C SER A 519 22.04 -27.95 -25.27
N GLN A 520 21.55 -29.14 -25.66
CA GLN A 520 22.45 -30.26 -25.82
C GLN A 520 23.31 -29.92 -27.03
N ALA A 521 24.51 -29.36 -26.80
CA ALA A 521 25.56 -29.47 -27.79
C ALA A 521 25.71 -30.96 -28.09
N SER A 522 25.47 -31.34 -29.33
CA SER A 522 25.45 -32.71 -29.82
C SER A 522 26.74 -33.43 -29.43
N ILE A 523 26.66 -34.38 -28.50
CA ILE A 523 27.63 -35.46 -28.42
C ILE A 523 27.33 -36.38 -29.61
N ARG A 524 27.86 -36.03 -30.77
CA ARG A 524 28.08 -36.91 -31.91
C ARG A 524 29.53 -36.72 -32.36
N SER A 525 30.45 -37.28 -31.59
CA SER A 525 31.81 -37.61 -32.05
C SER A 525 32.27 -38.88 -31.33
N SER A 526 31.59 -39.98 -31.63
CA SER A 526 32.16 -41.33 -31.57
C SER A 526 31.59 -42.09 -32.76
N LEU A 527 32.32 -41.99 -33.86
CA LEU A 527 32.47 -43.03 -34.87
C LEU A 527 33.95 -43.08 -35.21
#